data_AF-A0A497GM36-F1
#
_entry.id   AF-A0A497GM36-F1
#
_cell.length_a   1.000
_cell.length_b   1.000
_cell.length_c   1.000
_cell.angle_alpha   90.00
_cell.angle_beta   90.00
_cell.angle_gamma   90.00
#
_symmetry.space_group_name_H-M   'P 1'
#
loop_
_entity.id
_entity.type
_entity.pdbx_description
1 polymer ?
#
loop_
_entity_poly.entity_id
_entity_poly.type
_entity_poly.pdbx_seq_one_letter_code
_entity_poly.pdbx_strand_id
1 'polypeptide(L)'
;MSEKRELVRNFLKEVLSEVFAPSFYVVLEYHTSKMLGEDFTDCLMRDPRKAYEIMTKVLNSEYTVHILDSLVSRHLRSLGIDIKDSIMKLKEGDNKLIILAAEKYFKLRRRK
;
A
#
# COMPACT_ATOMS: atom_id res chain seq x y z
N MET A 1 6.58 8.97 -14.70
CA MET A 1 5.36 8.52 -13.99
C MET A 1 5.24 7.00 -13.96
N SER A 2 5.47 6.27 -15.08
CA SER A 2 5.28 4.80 -15.10
C SER A 2 6.21 4.01 -14.17
N GLU A 3 7.51 4.33 -14.10
CA GLU A 3 8.45 3.54 -13.29
C GLU A 3 8.16 3.62 -11.79
N LYS A 4 7.87 4.82 -11.28
CA LYS A 4 7.50 5.03 -9.87
C LYS A 4 6.18 4.36 -9.51
N ARG A 5 5.20 4.45 -10.42
CA ARG A 5 3.90 3.79 -10.30
C ARG A 5 4.07 2.27 -10.23
N GLU A 6 4.87 1.70 -11.11
CA GLU A 6 5.10 0.25 -11.15
C GLU A 6 5.89 -0.24 -9.94
N LEU A 7 6.84 0.57 -9.45
CA LEU A 7 7.57 0.31 -8.21
C LEU A 7 6.61 0.27 -7.01
N VAL A 8 5.69 1.24 -6.89
CA VAL A 8 4.66 1.24 -5.83
C VAL A 8 3.71 0.06 -5.99
N ARG A 9 3.27 -0.25 -7.22
CA ARG A 9 2.39 -1.39 -7.50
C ARG A 9 2.99 -2.70 -7.03
N ASN A 10 4.24 -2.98 -7.43
CA ASN A 10 4.92 -4.21 -7.07
C ASN A 10 5.18 -4.28 -5.57
N PHE A 11 5.56 -3.16 -4.94
CA PHE A 11 5.69 -3.08 -3.49
C PHE A 11 4.39 -3.43 -2.76
N LEU A 12 3.28 -2.80 -3.14
CA LEU A 12 1.98 -3.05 -2.52
C LEU A 12 1.55 -4.50 -2.75
N LYS A 13 1.72 -5.02 -3.97
CA LYS A 13 1.39 -6.40 -4.29
C LYS A 13 2.17 -7.40 -3.45
N GLU A 14 3.48 -7.23 -3.32
CA GLU A 14 4.33 -8.16 -2.55
C GLU A 14 4.07 -8.03 -1.05
N VAL A 15 4.15 -6.82 -0.50
CA VAL A 15 4.06 -6.61 0.96
C VAL A 15 2.67 -6.93 1.49
N LEU A 16 1.61 -6.49 0.82
CA LEU A 16 0.25 -6.79 1.28
C LEU A 16 -0.08 -8.28 1.18
N SER A 17 0.46 -8.96 0.17
CA SER A 17 0.28 -10.41 0.02
C SER A 17 1.02 -11.20 1.10
N GLU A 18 2.18 -10.70 1.53
CA GLU A 18 2.99 -11.31 2.58
C GLU A 18 2.43 -11.06 3.99
N VAL A 19 1.96 -9.84 4.28
CA VAL A 19 1.58 -9.45 5.64
C VAL A 19 0.12 -9.71 6.00
N PHE A 20 -0.76 -9.83 5.01
CA PHE A 20 -2.20 -9.92 5.24
C PHE A 20 -2.80 -11.19 4.63
N ALA A 21 -2.81 -11.31 3.30
CA ALA A 21 -3.27 -12.51 2.60
C ALA A 21 -2.78 -12.53 1.14
N PRO A 22 -2.44 -13.70 0.56
CA PRO A 22 -1.82 -13.82 -0.77
C PRO A 22 -2.52 -13.11 -1.93
N SER A 23 -3.82 -12.87 -1.83
CA SER A 23 -4.62 -12.23 -2.90
C SER A 23 -5.20 -10.87 -2.48
N PHE A 24 -4.77 -10.32 -1.35
CA PHE A 24 -5.39 -9.09 -0.82
C PHE A 24 -5.25 -7.89 -1.76
N TYR A 25 -4.08 -7.72 -2.39
CA TYR A 25 -3.88 -6.64 -3.36
C TYR A 25 -4.80 -6.80 -4.60
N VAL A 26 -5.07 -8.04 -5.04
CA VAL A 26 -6.00 -8.31 -6.15
C VAL A 26 -7.44 -7.95 -5.76
N VAL A 27 -7.82 -8.21 -4.51
CA VAL A 27 -9.13 -7.80 -3.97
C VAL A 27 -9.25 -6.28 -3.98
N LEU A 28 -8.21 -5.55 -3.54
CA LEU A 28 -8.19 -4.08 -3.63
C LEU A 28 -8.32 -3.59 -5.07
N GLU A 29 -7.57 -4.17 -6.02
CA GLU A 29 -7.68 -3.81 -7.44
C GLU A 29 -9.09 -4.06 -7.99
N TYR A 30 -9.69 -5.21 -7.69
CA TYR A 30 -11.06 -5.53 -8.12
C TYR A 30 -12.08 -4.52 -7.59
N HIS A 31 -12.04 -4.21 -6.29
CA HIS A 31 -12.96 -3.24 -5.69
C HIS A 31 -12.73 -1.82 -6.21
N THR A 32 -11.48 -1.41 -6.41
CA THR A 32 -11.17 -0.08 -6.95
C THR A 32 -11.65 0.05 -8.39
N SER A 33 -11.37 -0.94 -9.23
CA SER A 33 -11.82 -0.98 -10.62
C SER A 33 -13.34 -0.92 -10.71
N LYS A 34 -14.05 -1.70 -9.88
CA LYS A 34 -15.53 -1.69 -9.84
C LYS A 34 -16.11 -0.34 -9.39
N MET A 35 -15.42 0.39 -8.51
CA MET A 35 -15.91 1.65 -7.96
C MET A 35 -15.55 2.88 -8.79
N LEU A 36 -14.36 2.89 -9.39
CA LEU A 36 -13.75 4.07 -10.01
C LEU A 36 -13.36 3.86 -11.48
N GLY A 37 -13.36 2.63 -11.98
CA GLY A 37 -12.90 2.30 -13.33
C GLY A 37 -11.38 2.40 -13.52
N GLU A 38 -10.59 2.43 -12.43
CA GLU A 38 -9.13 2.53 -12.46
C GLU A 38 -8.44 1.51 -11.52
N ASP A 39 -7.14 1.31 -11.70
CA ASP A 39 -6.32 0.46 -10.82
C ASP A 39 -6.12 1.10 -9.43
N PHE A 40 -6.02 0.28 -8.38
CA PHE A 40 -5.80 0.77 -7.02
C PHE A 40 -4.53 1.63 -6.88
N THR A 41 -3.44 1.22 -7.52
CA THR A 41 -2.20 2.01 -7.47
C THR A 41 -2.36 3.36 -8.17
N ASP A 42 -3.12 3.44 -9.26
CA ASP A 42 -3.36 4.72 -9.94
C ASP A 42 -4.22 5.65 -9.08
N CYS A 43 -5.25 5.10 -8.42
CA CYS A 43 -6.02 5.80 -7.41
C CYS A 43 -5.13 6.34 -6.28
N LEU A 44 -4.26 5.51 -5.70
CA LEU A 44 -3.36 5.89 -4.60
C LEU A 44 -2.35 6.97 -4.99
N MET A 45 -1.85 6.92 -6.23
CA MET A 45 -0.91 7.92 -6.74
C MET A 45 -1.60 9.26 -7.03
N ARG A 46 -2.85 9.22 -7.49
CA ARG A 46 -3.64 10.40 -7.89
C ARG A 46 -4.37 11.06 -6.73
N ASP A 47 -5.03 10.26 -5.89
CA ASP A 47 -5.85 10.68 -4.76
C ASP A 47 -5.67 9.69 -3.57
N PRO A 48 -4.66 9.94 -2.72
CA PRO A 48 -4.36 9.07 -1.58
C PRO A 48 -5.54 8.93 -0.61
N ARG A 49 -6.34 9.98 -0.41
CA ARG A 49 -7.51 9.92 0.48
C ARG A 49 -8.53 8.93 -0.06
N LYS A 50 -8.75 8.95 -1.38
CA LYS A 50 -9.68 8.03 -2.00
C LYS A 50 -9.22 6.58 -1.91
N ALA A 51 -7.92 6.31 -2.07
CA ALA A 51 -7.37 4.98 -1.87
C ALA A 51 -7.57 4.50 -0.42
N TYR A 52 -7.39 5.37 0.58
CA TYR A 52 -7.67 5.05 1.98
C TYR A 52 -9.15 4.73 2.22
N GLU A 53 -10.07 5.50 1.64
CA GLU A 53 -11.52 5.22 1.70
C GLU A 53 -11.86 3.84 1.11
N ILE A 54 -11.23 3.48 -0.02
CA ILE A 54 -11.44 2.16 -0.63
C ILE A 54 -10.94 1.05 0.30
N MET A 55 -9.73 1.18 0.86
CA MET A 55 -9.21 0.19 1.82
C MET A 55 -10.14 0.02 3.02
N THR A 56 -10.64 1.14 3.55
CA THR A 56 -11.59 1.14 4.68
C THR A 56 -12.90 0.45 4.32
N LYS A 57 -13.42 0.65 3.10
CA LYS A 57 -14.63 -0.03 2.60
C LYS A 57 -14.42 -1.53 2.40
N VAL A 58 -13.29 -1.93 1.81
CA VAL A 58 -12.95 -3.34 1.57
C VAL A 58 -12.79 -4.09 2.88
N LEU A 59 -12.14 -3.47 3.87
CA LEU A 59 -11.94 -4.05 5.21
C LEU A 59 -13.11 -3.81 6.17
N ASN A 60 -14.13 -3.05 5.72
CA ASN A 60 -15.31 -2.65 6.48
C ASN A 60 -15.02 -2.03 7.85
N SER A 61 -13.83 -1.46 8.06
CA SER A 61 -13.39 -0.97 9.37
C SER A 61 -12.10 -0.16 9.26
N GLU A 62 -12.12 1.07 9.78
CA GLU A 62 -10.93 1.90 9.92
C GLU A 62 -9.90 1.27 10.87
N TYR A 63 -10.37 0.64 11.95
CA TYR A 63 -9.53 -0.07 12.89
C TYR A 63 -8.76 -1.23 12.22
N THR A 64 -9.37 -1.91 11.25
CA THR A 64 -8.70 -2.97 10.49
C THR A 64 -7.63 -2.41 9.55
N VAL A 65 -7.83 -1.21 8.99
CA VAL A 65 -6.80 -0.49 8.22
C VAL A 65 -5.60 -0.12 9.11
N HIS A 66 -5.85 0.32 10.35
CA HIS A 66 -4.79 0.57 11.34
C HIS A 66 -3.99 -0.69 11.70
N ILE A 67 -4.67 -1.83 11.86
CA ILE A 67 -3.99 -3.12 12.07
C ILE A 67 -3.11 -3.46 10.87
N LEU A 68 -3.64 -3.32 9.66
CA LEU A 68 -2.88 -3.57 8.43
C LEU A 68 -1.63 -2.70 8.35
N ASP A 69 -1.73 -1.40 8.65
CA ASP A 69 -0.57 -0.50 8.69
C ASP A 69 0.47 -0.94 9.72
N SER A 70 0.02 -1.39 10.89
CA SER A 70 0.90 -1.91 11.93
C SER A 70 1.65 -3.17 11.49
N LEU A 71 0.97 -4.07 10.75
CA LEU A 71 1.56 -5.28 10.17
C LEU A 71 2.59 -4.93 9.09
N VAL A 72 2.25 -4.03 8.16
CA VAL A 72 3.18 -3.52 7.15
C VAL A 72 4.41 -2.91 7.81
N SER A 73 4.21 -2.02 8.78
CA SER A 73 5.29 -1.36 9.51
C SER A 73 6.19 -2.38 10.25
N ARG A 74 5.60 -3.42 10.84
CA ARG A 74 6.36 -4.50 11.50
C ARG A 74 7.18 -5.31 10.50
N HIS A 75 6.59 -5.68 9.36
CA HIS A 75 7.28 -6.41 8.30
C HIS A 75 8.44 -5.59 7.73
N LEU A 76 8.22 -4.31 7.39
CA LEU A 76 9.27 -3.42 6.92
C LEU A 76 10.43 -3.29 7.93
N ARG A 77 10.11 -3.13 9.22
CA ARG A 77 11.13 -3.11 10.29
C ARG A 77 11.96 -4.39 10.36
N SER A 78 11.35 -5.56 10.13
CA SER A 78 12.09 -6.83 10.09
C SER A 78 13.12 -6.90 8.96
N LEU A 79 12.93 -6.10 7.91
CA LEU A 79 13.85 -5.93 6.79
C LEU A 79 14.86 -4.78 7.00
N GLY A 80 14.81 -4.08 8.14
CA GLY A 80 15.66 -2.91 8.41
C GLY A 80 15.12 -1.59 7.84
N ILE A 81 13.84 -1.53 7.46
CA ILE A 81 13.17 -0.32 6.98
C ILE A 81 12.29 0.24 8.10
N ASP A 82 12.74 1.31 8.77
CA ASP A 82 11.93 2.00 9.78
C ASP A 82 11.02 3.05 9.12
N ILE A 83 9.81 2.61 8.77
CA ILE A 83 8.69 3.45 8.31
C ILE A 83 7.45 3.00 9.07
N LYS A 84 6.67 3.97 9.54
CA LYS A 84 5.41 3.78 10.27
C LYS A 84 4.32 4.61 9.60
N ASP A 85 3.06 4.25 9.82
CA ASP A 85 1.89 5.03 9.40
C ASP A 85 1.81 5.24 7.88
N SER A 86 2.45 4.38 7.10
CA SER A 86 2.54 4.52 5.64
C SER A 86 1.18 4.48 4.95
N ILE A 87 0.29 3.57 5.37
CA ILE A 87 -1.09 3.46 4.91
C ILE A 87 -1.94 4.53 5.59
N MET A 88 -1.70 4.81 6.87
CA MET A 88 -2.49 5.79 7.62
C MET A 88 -2.34 7.22 7.08
N LYS A 89 -1.16 7.58 6.57
CA LYS A 89 -0.92 8.89 5.93
C LYS A 89 -1.73 9.11 4.66
N LEU A 90 -2.22 8.05 4.02
CA LEU A 90 -3.15 8.18 2.89
C LEU A 90 -4.43 8.93 3.29
N LYS A 91 -4.92 8.75 4.53
CA LYS A 91 -6.07 9.49 5.08
C LYS A 91 -5.86 11.00 5.06
N GLU A 92 -4.63 11.45 5.23
CA GLU A 92 -4.26 12.87 5.19
C GLU A 92 -4.09 13.40 3.76
N GLY A 93 -4.02 12.52 2.77
CA GLY A 93 -3.70 12.85 1.38
C GLY A 93 -2.21 12.72 1.05
N ASP A 94 -1.42 12.01 1.87
CA ASP A 94 0.02 11.87 1.69
C ASP A 94 0.41 10.41 1.39
N ASN A 95 0.99 10.18 0.21
CA ASN A 95 1.51 8.88 -0.23
C ASN A 95 3.05 8.79 -0.22
N LYS A 96 3.76 9.82 0.27
CA LYS A 96 5.23 9.88 0.26
C LYS A 96 5.85 8.73 1.04
N LEU A 97 5.25 8.32 2.16
CA LEU A 97 5.77 7.22 2.98
C LEU A 97 5.66 5.87 2.26
N ILE A 98 4.59 5.63 1.50
CA ILE A 98 4.45 4.40 0.69
C ILE A 98 5.50 4.39 -0.42
N ILE A 99 5.68 5.51 -1.10
CA ILE A 99 6.72 5.65 -2.12
C ILE A 99 8.10 5.38 -1.53
N LEU A 100 8.43 6.01 -0.41
CA LEU A 100 9.71 5.84 0.27
C LEU A 100 9.92 4.38 0.74
N ALA A 101 8.86 3.73 1.22
CA ALA A 101 8.89 2.33 1.61
C ALA A 101 9.19 1.43 0.40
N ALA A 102 8.52 1.66 -0.74
CA ALA A 102 8.74 0.92 -1.96
C ALA A 102 10.19 1.08 -2.48
N GLU A 103 10.73 2.31 -2.47
CA GLU A 103 12.10 2.59 -2.88
C GLU A 103 13.12 1.86 -1.98
N LYS A 104 12.95 1.93 -0.65
CA LYS A 104 13.83 1.24 0.30
C LYS A 104 13.72 -0.29 0.17
N TYR A 105 12.51 -0.80 0.00
CA TYR A 105 12.22 -2.24 -0.13
C TYR A 105 12.97 -2.86 -1.32
N PHE A 106 12.83 -2.29 -2.52
CA PHE A 106 13.53 -2.82 -3.69
C PHE A 106 15.02 -2.52 -3.70
N LYS A 107 15.47 -1.43 -3.08
CA LYS A 107 16.91 -1.15 -2.91
C LYS A 107 17.59 -2.24 -2.06
N LEU A 108 16.90 -2.76 -1.04
CA LEU A 108 17.42 -3.87 -0.23
C LEU A 108 17.40 -5.20 -0.97
N ARG A 109 16.33 -5.50 -1.74
CA ARG A 109 16.26 -6.75 -2.52
C ARG A 109 17.31 -6.81 -3.64
N ARG A 110 17.64 -5.69 -4.29
CA ARG A 110 18.72 -5.63 -5.30
C ARG A 110 20.13 -5.87 -4.74
N ARG A 111 20.30 -5.82 -3.42
CA ARG A 111 21.59 -6.03 -2.73
C ARG A 111 21.77 -7.46 -2.20
N LYS A 112 20.72 -8.26 -2.21
CA LYS A 112 20.74 -9.69 -1.85
C LYS A 112 20.84 -10.51 -3.14
#